data_AF-A0A2R6NH44-F1
#
_entry.id   AF-A0A2R6NH44-F1
#
_cell.length_a   1.000
_cell.length_b   1.000
_cell.length_c   1.000
_cell.angle_alpha   90.00
_cell.angle_beta   90.00
_cell.angle_gamma   90.00
#
_symmetry.space_group_name_H-M   'P 1'
#
loop_
_entity.id
_entity.type
_entity.pdbx_description
1 polymer ?
#
loop_
_entity_poly.entity_id
_entity_poly.type
_entity_poly.pdbx_seq_one_letter_code
_entity_poly.pdbx_strand_id
1 'polypeptide(L)'
;MSKFFKRITLSDYNTMLDLIYEGLSDESLPTGDTANLVSLSGLIVHNAPEASMKLTQAHTTRSLNIFADHPRFTKETSLRIQVLESVSSQFNERVRDHLPPLFHCFIQLMSLQPASIRQPDLSSTWSLLSSCLAGSTEHDSKTSASVYSKVVSIVSALIRMRRDLVSSTLPQLGIVIRRLILSLRHVRPHLGAKQRRMVTDSLPKWVNPDEPLSAEESKAVARLVTTLVTKTIVRTHSDTQKAESLARPFSKHAAYVLSAYIDALSDPLCFLPVDIRKELEPGLFALCDMMGEHNRDAMMAGTLDAGGKVVMKSLWREYEKQRYVHANINKDARLDTRCEA
;
A
#
# COMPACT_ATOMS: atom_id res chain seq x y z
N MET A 1 17.18 -24.04 -8.99
CA MET A 1 16.66 -24.09 -7.61
C MET A 1 15.22 -24.60 -7.48
N SER A 2 14.23 -24.14 -8.26
CA SER A 2 12.82 -24.58 -8.09
C SER A 2 12.59 -26.10 -8.06
N LYS A 3 13.31 -26.89 -8.88
CA LYS A 3 13.22 -28.37 -8.86
C LYS A 3 13.75 -29.02 -7.57
N PHE A 4 14.69 -28.37 -6.89
CA PHE A 4 15.27 -28.88 -5.63
C PHE A 4 14.25 -28.80 -4.50
N PHE A 5 13.60 -27.64 -4.31
CA PHE A 5 12.58 -27.45 -3.29
C PHE A 5 11.31 -28.29 -3.49
N LYS A 6 11.08 -28.83 -4.68
CA LYS A 6 9.98 -29.79 -4.91
C LYS A 6 10.31 -31.22 -4.45
N ARG A 7 11.58 -31.53 -4.19
CA ARG A 7 12.05 -32.88 -3.82
C ARG A 7 12.42 -33.00 -2.35
N ILE A 8 12.51 -31.89 -1.63
CA ILE A 8 12.81 -31.88 -0.20
C ILE A 8 11.66 -32.50 0.59
N THR A 9 11.97 -33.22 1.67
CA THR A 9 10.94 -33.77 2.55
C THR A 9 10.28 -32.64 3.35
N LEU A 10 9.05 -32.87 3.84
CA LEU A 10 8.36 -31.87 4.67
C LEU A 10 9.12 -31.57 5.98
N SER A 11 9.81 -32.58 6.53
CA SER A 11 10.63 -32.41 7.74
C SER A 11 11.82 -31.50 7.47
N ASP A 12 12.60 -31.79 6.42
CA ASP A 12 13.76 -30.97 6.06
C ASP A 12 13.35 -29.54 5.69
N TYR A 13 12.22 -29.39 4.99
CA TYR A 13 11.65 -28.08 4.69
C TYR A 13 11.32 -27.31 5.97
N ASN A 14 10.68 -27.94 6.95
CA ASN A 14 10.40 -27.29 8.24
C ASN A 14 11.68 -26.88 8.96
N THR A 15 12.68 -27.78 9.02
CA THR A 15 13.99 -27.48 9.63
C THR A 15 14.67 -26.29 8.95
N MET A 16 14.62 -26.20 7.62
CA MET A 16 15.15 -25.04 6.90
C MET A 16 14.43 -23.74 7.27
N LEU A 17 13.10 -23.76 7.38
CA LEU A 17 12.33 -22.59 7.80
C LEU A 17 12.67 -22.17 9.24
N ASP A 18 12.82 -23.13 10.14
CA ASP A 18 13.19 -22.88 11.54
C ASP A 18 14.60 -22.29 11.67
N LEU A 19 15.59 -22.80 10.94
CA LEU A 19 16.95 -22.24 10.91
C LEU A 19 16.98 -20.81 10.36
N ILE A 20 16.18 -20.52 9.33
CA ILE A 20 16.05 -19.16 8.79
C ILE A 20 15.40 -18.25 9.81
N TYR A 21 14.35 -18.71 10.49
CA TYR A 21 13.70 -17.94 11.53
C TYR A 21 14.64 -17.63 12.71
N GLU A 22 15.44 -18.61 13.15
CA GLU A 22 16.47 -18.43 14.17
C GLU A 22 17.49 -17.37 13.74
N GLY A 23 18.02 -17.47 12.52
CA GLY A 23 18.93 -16.46 11.98
C GLY A 23 18.28 -15.07 11.86
N LEU A 24 17.02 -14.97 11.45
CA LEU A 24 16.31 -13.68 11.41
C LEU A 24 16.06 -13.09 12.80
N SER A 25 15.99 -13.93 13.83
CA SER A 25 15.84 -13.52 15.23
C SER A 25 17.17 -13.08 15.86
N ASP A 26 18.30 -13.43 15.26
CA ASP A 26 19.62 -13.09 15.77
C ASP A 26 20.00 -11.63 15.45
N GLU A 27 19.96 -10.79 16.48
CA GLU A 27 20.35 -9.38 16.40
C GLU A 27 21.85 -9.16 16.17
N SER A 28 22.69 -10.18 16.40
CA SER A 28 24.14 -10.10 16.20
C SER A 28 24.57 -10.26 14.73
N LEU A 29 23.69 -10.80 13.87
CA LEU A 29 24.01 -10.98 12.46
C LEU A 29 24.19 -9.64 11.73
N PRO A 30 25.25 -9.51 10.90
CA PRO A 30 25.43 -8.34 10.06
C PRO A 30 24.21 -8.08 9.17
N THR A 31 23.87 -6.80 8.96
CA THR A 31 22.76 -6.37 8.10
C THR A 31 22.73 -7.05 6.73
N GLY A 32 23.91 -7.23 6.11
CA GLY A 32 24.02 -7.89 4.80
C GLY A 32 23.58 -9.35 4.83
N ASP A 33 23.96 -10.09 5.87
CA ASP A 33 23.59 -11.50 6.03
C ASP A 33 22.11 -11.65 6.39
N THR A 34 21.60 -10.78 7.26
CA THR A 34 20.16 -10.73 7.56
C THR A 34 19.34 -10.42 6.32
N ALA A 35 19.80 -9.48 5.47
CA ALA A 35 19.14 -9.17 4.20
C ALA A 35 19.12 -10.38 3.25
N ASN A 36 20.23 -11.12 3.15
CA ASN A 36 20.32 -12.36 2.38
C ASN A 36 19.38 -13.45 2.94
N LEU A 37 19.25 -13.57 4.26
CA LEU A 37 18.31 -14.48 4.91
C LEU A 37 16.85 -14.12 4.61
N VAL A 38 16.50 -12.82 4.60
CA VAL A 38 15.16 -12.37 4.19
C VAL A 38 14.87 -12.76 2.73
N SER A 39 15.83 -12.52 1.83
CA SER A 39 15.68 -12.93 0.42
C SER A 39 15.56 -14.45 0.26
N LEU A 40 16.37 -15.22 1.00
CA LEU A 40 16.31 -16.69 1.01
C LEU A 40 14.96 -17.19 1.53
N SER A 41 14.47 -16.59 2.61
CA SER A 41 13.14 -16.85 3.19
C SER A 41 12.04 -16.70 2.14
N GLY A 42 12.03 -15.57 1.42
CA GLY A 42 11.09 -15.32 0.32
C GLY A 42 11.19 -16.35 -0.81
N LEU A 43 12.41 -16.73 -1.20
CA LEU A 43 12.64 -17.74 -2.23
C LEU A 43 12.12 -19.13 -1.83
N ILE A 44 12.32 -19.54 -0.58
CA ILE A 44 11.88 -20.83 -0.06
C ILE A 44 10.36 -20.88 0.03
N VAL A 45 9.74 -19.85 0.60
CA VAL A 45 8.27 -19.70 0.68
C VAL A 45 7.61 -19.75 -0.69
N HIS A 46 8.24 -19.12 -1.70
CA HIS A 46 7.74 -19.13 -3.08
C HIS A 46 7.90 -20.50 -3.77
N ASN A 47 8.90 -21.30 -3.38
CA ASN A 47 9.16 -22.61 -3.98
C ASN A 47 8.75 -23.77 -3.07
N ALA A 48 7.82 -23.53 -2.14
CA ALA A 48 7.43 -24.50 -1.12
C ALA A 48 6.95 -25.85 -1.73
N PRO A 49 7.27 -27.00 -1.11
CA PRO A 49 6.79 -28.31 -1.54
C PRO A 49 5.26 -28.41 -1.57
N GLU A 50 4.72 -29.37 -2.30
CA GLU A 50 3.30 -29.72 -2.21
C GLU A 50 2.96 -30.13 -0.76
N ALA A 51 1.74 -29.83 -0.30
CA ALA A 51 1.27 -30.05 1.08
C ALA A 51 2.01 -29.29 2.20
N SER A 52 2.93 -28.37 1.89
CA SER A 52 3.66 -27.57 2.90
C SER A 52 2.96 -26.28 3.34
N MET A 53 1.75 -25.99 2.83
CA MET A 53 1.06 -24.70 3.02
C MET A 53 0.97 -24.26 4.49
N LYS A 54 0.67 -25.17 5.42
CA LYS A 54 0.58 -24.85 6.86
C LYS A 54 1.92 -24.35 7.43
N LEU A 55 3.03 -24.98 7.02
CA LEU A 55 4.38 -24.63 7.46
C LEU A 55 4.78 -23.27 6.89
N THR A 56 4.54 -23.07 5.59
CA THR A 56 4.78 -21.79 4.90
C THR A 56 4.01 -20.65 5.55
N GLN A 57 2.73 -20.87 5.87
CA GLN A 57 1.91 -19.87 6.58
C GLN A 57 2.48 -19.55 7.97
N ALA A 58 2.81 -20.57 8.77
CA ALA A 58 3.37 -20.37 10.11
C ALA A 58 4.69 -19.59 10.06
N HIS A 59 5.56 -19.91 9.11
CA HIS A 59 6.81 -19.19 8.89
C HIS A 59 6.61 -17.75 8.43
N THR A 60 5.67 -17.50 7.52
CA THR A 60 5.31 -16.14 7.08
C THR A 60 4.81 -15.31 8.25
N THR A 61 3.87 -15.82 9.05
CA THR A 61 3.37 -15.13 10.25
C THR A 61 4.52 -14.79 11.20
N ARG A 62 5.38 -15.77 11.51
CA ARG A 62 6.55 -15.58 12.37
C ARG A 62 7.52 -14.52 11.84
N SER A 63 7.81 -14.55 10.54
CA SER A 63 8.70 -13.58 9.88
C SER A 63 8.11 -12.16 9.90
N LEU A 64 6.81 -12.02 9.61
CA LEU A 64 6.13 -10.72 9.64
C LEU A 64 6.12 -10.11 11.04
N ASN A 65 5.94 -10.93 12.08
CA ASN A 65 6.03 -10.47 13.46
C ASN A 65 7.43 -9.92 13.77
N ILE A 66 8.49 -10.67 13.46
CA ILE A 66 9.87 -10.20 13.64
C ILE A 66 10.12 -8.88 12.89
N PHE A 67 9.67 -8.78 11.64
CA PHE A 67 9.85 -7.56 10.83
C PHE A 67 9.12 -6.35 11.42
N ALA A 68 7.95 -6.58 12.02
CA ALA A 68 7.16 -5.53 12.66
C ALA A 68 7.71 -5.13 14.04
N ASP A 69 8.23 -6.09 14.81
CA ASP A 69 8.63 -5.90 16.20
C ASP A 69 10.06 -5.35 16.34
N HIS A 70 10.96 -5.67 15.41
CA HIS A 70 12.36 -5.21 15.47
C HIS A 70 12.63 -4.02 14.54
N PRO A 71 12.98 -2.83 15.08
CA PRO A 71 13.19 -1.62 14.28
C PRO A 71 14.29 -1.73 13.21
N ARG A 72 15.26 -2.64 13.36
CA ARG A 72 16.34 -2.84 12.37
C ARG A 72 15.79 -3.08 10.96
N PHE A 73 14.68 -3.81 10.84
CA PHE A 73 14.05 -4.15 9.57
C PHE A 73 13.40 -2.95 8.86
N THR A 74 13.21 -1.82 9.55
CA THR A 74 12.64 -0.59 8.98
C THR A 74 13.63 0.58 8.96
N LYS A 75 14.66 0.55 9.82
CA LYS A 75 15.67 1.60 9.92
C LYS A 75 16.79 1.46 8.90
N GLU A 76 17.24 0.23 8.61
CA GLU A 76 18.37 -0.02 7.72
C GLU A 76 17.93 -0.10 6.26
N THR A 77 18.52 0.70 5.38
CA THR A 77 18.03 0.90 4.00
C THR A 77 17.99 -0.39 3.18
N SER A 78 19.07 -1.17 3.17
CA SER A 78 19.15 -2.42 2.40
C SER A 78 18.19 -3.48 2.93
N LEU A 79 18.16 -3.68 4.25
CA LEU A 79 17.30 -4.64 4.90
C LEU A 79 15.82 -4.30 4.73
N ARG A 80 15.44 -3.02 4.90
CA ARG A 80 14.08 -2.54 4.67
C ARG A 80 13.58 -2.84 3.26
N ILE A 81 14.40 -2.60 2.24
CA ILE A 81 14.03 -2.90 0.85
C ILE A 81 13.80 -4.40 0.67
N GLN A 82 14.68 -5.25 1.21
CA GLN A 82 14.52 -6.71 1.10
C GLN A 82 13.29 -7.23 1.85
N VAL A 83 12.99 -6.67 3.02
CA VAL A 83 11.78 -7.00 3.77
C VAL A 83 10.54 -6.62 2.96
N LEU A 84 10.47 -5.38 2.46
CA LEU A 84 9.33 -4.94 1.67
C LEU A 84 9.20 -5.71 0.35
N GLU A 85 10.30 -6.09 -0.30
CA GLU A 85 10.31 -6.97 -1.48
C GLU A 85 9.75 -8.36 -1.13
N SER A 86 10.24 -8.98 -0.06
CA SER A 86 9.77 -10.28 0.41
C SER A 86 8.27 -10.25 0.71
N VAL A 87 7.82 -9.28 1.50
CA VAL A 87 6.41 -9.06 1.84
C VAL A 87 5.59 -8.83 0.56
N SER A 88 6.01 -7.88 -0.28
CA SER A 88 5.35 -7.62 -1.58
C SER A 88 5.24 -8.86 -2.45
N SER A 89 6.26 -9.71 -2.48
CA SER A 89 6.25 -10.96 -3.25
C SER A 89 5.27 -12.01 -2.72
N GLN A 90 4.97 -12.00 -1.42
CA GLN A 90 3.99 -12.90 -0.80
C GLN A 90 2.54 -12.48 -1.11
N PHE A 91 2.30 -11.16 -1.20
CA PHE A 91 0.95 -10.61 -1.48
C PHE A 91 0.63 -10.56 -2.97
N ASN A 92 1.63 -10.28 -3.81
CA ASN A 92 1.42 -10.18 -5.24
C ASN A 92 1.46 -11.56 -5.90
N GLU A 93 0.40 -11.88 -6.64
CA GLU A 93 0.46 -12.89 -7.67
C GLU A 93 1.43 -12.38 -8.73
N ARG A 94 2.70 -12.83 -8.71
CA ARG A 94 3.63 -12.55 -9.81
C ARG A 94 3.06 -13.20 -11.06
N VAL A 95 2.25 -12.43 -11.80
CA VAL A 95 2.02 -12.66 -13.22
C VAL A 95 3.40 -12.61 -13.83
N ARG A 96 3.99 -13.77 -14.11
CA ARG A 96 5.26 -13.84 -14.81
C ARG A 96 4.96 -13.42 -16.23
N ASP A 97 5.00 -12.11 -16.48
CA ASP A 97 4.78 -11.46 -17.78
C ASP A 97 5.77 -11.92 -18.86
N HIS A 98 6.68 -12.84 -18.55
CA HIS A 98 7.70 -13.38 -19.46
C HIS A 98 7.56 -14.89 -19.69
N LEU A 99 6.50 -15.55 -19.20
CA LEU A 99 6.24 -16.94 -19.59
C LEU A 99 5.26 -17.02 -20.78
N PRO A 100 5.50 -17.93 -21.74
CA PRO A 100 4.61 -18.13 -22.87
C PRO A 100 3.17 -18.44 -22.43
N PRO A 101 2.15 -17.98 -23.16
CA PRO A 101 0.73 -18.12 -22.80
C PRO A 101 0.26 -19.58 -22.61
N LEU A 102 0.97 -20.57 -23.18
CA LEU A 102 0.67 -21.99 -22.98
C LEU A 102 0.91 -22.49 -21.54
N PHE A 103 1.66 -21.78 -20.70
CA PHE A 103 1.87 -22.13 -19.29
C PHE A 103 0.98 -21.37 -18.30
N HIS A 104 0.15 -20.42 -18.76
CA HIS A 104 -0.72 -19.63 -17.89
C HIS A 104 -1.76 -20.49 -17.15
N CYS A 105 -2.27 -21.55 -17.79
CA CYS A 105 -3.26 -22.44 -17.15
C CYS A 105 -2.66 -23.28 -16.01
N PHE A 106 -1.37 -23.64 -16.09
CA PHE A 106 -0.67 -24.35 -15.01
C PHE A 106 -0.26 -23.43 -13.86
N ILE A 107 0.01 -22.15 -14.14
CA ILE A 107 0.29 -21.15 -13.09
C ILE A 107 -0.98 -20.79 -12.31
N GLN A 108 -2.16 -20.80 -12.95
CA GLN A 108 -3.44 -20.50 -12.31
C GLN A 108 -3.83 -21.50 -11.21
N LEU A 109 -3.31 -22.74 -11.24
CA LEU A 109 -3.47 -23.73 -10.17
C LEU A 109 -2.46 -23.56 -9.02
N MET A 110 -1.36 -22.82 -9.22
CA MET A 110 -0.39 -22.48 -8.16
C MET A 110 -0.65 -21.10 -7.52
N SER A 111 -1.69 -20.38 -7.94
CA SER A 111 -2.14 -19.08 -7.40
C SER A 111 -2.80 -19.15 -6.00
N LEU A 112 -2.42 -20.13 -5.17
CA LEU A 112 -2.91 -20.27 -3.78
C LEU A 112 -2.20 -19.33 -2.80
N GLN A 113 -1.16 -18.59 -3.21
CA GLN A 113 -0.38 -17.76 -2.27
C GLN A 113 -1.18 -16.63 -1.60
N PRO A 114 -2.07 -15.89 -2.27
CA PRO A 114 -2.89 -14.88 -1.59
C PRO A 114 -3.84 -15.48 -0.53
N ALA A 115 -4.26 -16.74 -0.72
CA ALA A 115 -5.06 -17.47 0.26
C ALA A 115 -4.25 -17.88 1.50
N SER A 116 -2.91 -17.82 1.43
CA SER A 116 -2.05 -18.19 2.54
C SER A 116 -2.07 -17.17 3.69
N ILE A 117 -2.31 -15.89 3.38
CA ILE A 117 -2.38 -14.80 4.36
C ILE A 117 -3.56 -15.03 5.31
N ARG A 118 -3.38 -14.74 6.59
CA ARG A 118 -4.42 -14.83 7.61
C ARG A 118 -4.64 -13.48 8.27
N GLN A 119 -5.72 -13.37 9.02
CA GLN A 119 -6.04 -12.14 9.77
C GLN A 119 -4.90 -11.66 10.69
N PRO A 120 -4.17 -12.53 11.42
CA PRO A 120 -3.03 -12.09 12.24
C PRO A 120 -1.90 -11.43 11.43
N ASP A 121 -1.66 -11.92 10.21
CA ASP A 121 -0.60 -11.40 9.34
C ASP A 121 -0.84 -9.95 8.93
N LEU A 122 -2.11 -9.54 8.83
CA LEU A 122 -2.46 -8.15 8.52
C LEU A 122 -2.03 -7.20 9.61
N SER A 123 -2.15 -7.57 10.88
CA SER A 123 -1.75 -6.68 11.99
C SER A 123 -0.27 -6.35 11.90
N SER A 124 0.57 -7.37 11.73
CA SER A 124 2.02 -7.22 11.61
C SER A 124 2.41 -6.51 10.32
N THR A 125 1.70 -6.79 9.21
CA THR A 125 1.88 -6.05 7.96
C THR A 125 1.56 -4.57 8.12
N TRP A 126 0.44 -4.21 8.73
CA TRP A 126 0.08 -2.81 8.97
C TRP A 126 1.05 -2.12 9.92
N SER A 127 1.53 -2.82 10.95
CA SER A 127 2.57 -2.31 11.86
C SER A 127 3.86 -2.01 11.10
N LEU A 128 4.35 -2.97 10.31
CA LEU A 128 5.53 -2.82 9.45
C LEU A 128 5.41 -1.63 8.50
N LEU A 129 4.30 -1.54 7.74
CA LEU A 129 4.06 -0.44 6.81
C LEU A 129 3.97 0.91 7.55
N SER A 130 3.31 0.93 8.71
CA SER A 130 3.20 2.14 9.53
C SER A 130 4.57 2.58 10.03
N SER A 131 5.41 1.67 10.51
CA SER A 131 6.78 1.95 10.94
C SER A 131 7.65 2.47 9.80
N CYS A 132 7.54 1.88 8.60
CA CYS A 132 8.22 2.38 7.40
C CYS A 132 7.79 3.80 6.99
N LEU A 133 6.54 4.18 7.27
CA LEU A 133 5.97 5.49 6.94
C LEU A 133 5.95 6.48 8.11
N ALA A 134 6.50 6.11 9.26
CA ALA A 134 6.54 6.99 10.43
C ALA A 134 7.56 8.11 10.23
N GLY A 135 7.30 9.29 10.80
CA GLY A 135 8.25 10.40 10.82
C GLY A 135 9.56 10.00 11.51
N SER A 136 10.68 10.54 11.04
CA SER A 136 12.00 10.25 11.59
C SER A 136 12.84 11.51 11.70
N THR A 137 13.66 11.59 12.75
CA THR A 137 14.67 12.64 12.93
C THR A 137 15.96 12.38 12.12
N GLU A 138 16.04 11.23 11.47
CA GLU A 138 17.16 10.80 10.64
C GLU A 138 16.64 10.47 9.24
N HIS A 139 17.40 10.85 8.22
CA HIS A 139 17.06 10.54 6.83
C HIS A 139 18.22 9.87 6.11
N ASP A 140 17.87 9.00 5.18
CA ASP A 140 18.83 8.39 4.27
C ASP A 140 19.42 9.46 3.34
N SER A 141 20.62 9.20 2.80
CA SER A 141 21.31 10.14 1.91
C SER A 141 20.57 10.40 0.59
N LYS A 142 19.66 9.50 0.19
CA LYS A 142 18.85 9.59 -1.02
C LYS A 142 17.44 9.11 -0.75
N THR A 143 16.48 9.64 -1.49
CA THR A 143 15.11 9.16 -1.41
C THR A 143 14.97 7.80 -2.10
N SER A 144 14.34 6.85 -1.42
CA SER A 144 14.08 5.52 -1.99
C SER A 144 12.67 5.41 -2.56
N ALA A 145 12.50 5.75 -3.85
CA ALA A 145 11.25 5.53 -4.58
C ALA A 145 10.80 4.05 -4.57
N SER A 146 11.78 3.13 -4.49
CA SER A 146 11.51 1.69 -4.38
C SER A 146 10.71 1.38 -3.11
N VAL A 147 11.08 1.93 -1.95
CA VAL A 147 10.34 1.73 -0.69
C VAL A 147 8.89 2.18 -0.86
N TYR A 148 8.65 3.38 -1.41
CA TYR A 148 7.31 3.89 -1.65
C TYR A 148 6.49 2.96 -2.57
N SER A 149 7.07 2.57 -3.71
CA SER A 149 6.40 1.67 -4.66
C SER A 149 6.04 0.31 -4.07
N LYS A 150 6.88 -0.23 -3.19
CA LYS A 150 6.64 -1.53 -2.55
C LYS A 150 5.55 -1.44 -1.50
N VAL A 151 5.53 -0.36 -0.72
CA VAL A 151 4.41 -0.07 0.20
C VAL A 151 3.10 0.04 -0.59
N VAL A 152 3.05 0.87 -1.63
CA VAL A 152 1.85 1.00 -2.49
C VAL A 152 1.43 -0.36 -3.06
N SER A 153 2.39 -1.14 -3.59
CA SER A 153 2.13 -2.46 -4.15
C SER A 153 1.55 -3.45 -3.13
N ILE A 154 2.08 -3.50 -1.91
CA ILE A 154 1.56 -4.36 -0.83
C ILE A 154 0.11 -3.97 -0.52
N VAL A 155 -0.18 -2.67 -0.36
CA VAL A 155 -1.54 -2.20 -0.05
C VAL A 155 -2.50 -2.48 -1.20
N SER A 156 -2.08 -2.25 -2.45
CA SER A 156 -2.88 -2.57 -3.64
C SER A 156 -3.20 -4.06 -3.72
N ALA A 157 -2.22 -4.92 -3.45
CA ALA A 157 -2.39 -6.37 -3.45
C ALA A 157 -3.36 -6.82 -2.35
N LEU A 158 -3.25 -6.25 -1.14
CA LEU A 158 -4.17 -6.51 -0.03
C LEU A 158 -5.62 -6.15 -0.39
N ILE A 159 -5.86 -4.95 -0.94
CA ILE A 159 -7.20 -4.50 -1.37
C ILE A 159 -7.78 -5.42 -2.44
N ARG A 160 -6.97 -5.78 -3.44
CA ARG A 160 -7.42 -6.54 -4.60
C ARG A 160 -7.67 -8.01 -4.26
N MET A 161 -6.74 -8.63 -3.55
CA MET A 161 -6.72 -10.08 -3.35
C MET A 161 -7.40 -10.50 -2.07
N ARG A 162 -7.33 -9.68 -1.00
CA ARG A 162 -7.81 -10.01 0.36
C ARG A 162 -8.71 -8.93 0.95
N ARG A 163 -9.65 -8.44 0.13
CA ARG A 163 -10.69 -7.48 0.53
C ARG A 163 -11.40 -7.90 1.82
N ASP A 164 -11.65 -9.21 1.97
CA ASP A 164 -12.28 -9.83 3.13
C ASP A 164 -11.56 -9.47 4.44
N LEU A 165 -10.23 -9.60 4.45
CA LEU A 165 -9.42 -9.27 5.63
C LEU A 165 -9.31 -7.76 5.84
N VAL A 166 -9.08 -7.00 4.75
CA VAL A 166 -8.92 -5.54 4.80
C VAL A 166 -10.16 -4.84 5.35
N SER A 167 -11.37 -5.38 5.10
CA SER A 167 -12.64 -4.81 5.57
C SER A 167 -12.72 -4.66 7.09
N SER A 168 -11.98 -5.48 7.84
CA SER A 168 -11.90 -5.41 9.31
C SER A 168 -10.80 -4.46 9.83
N THR A 169 -9.94 -3.96 8.94
CA THR A 169 -8.76 -3.12 9.27
C THR A 169 -8.72 -1.83 8.45
N LEU A 170 -9.89 -1.30 8.10
CA LEU A 170 -10.04 -0.06 7.33
C LEU A 170 -9.41 1.18 8.00
N PRO A 171 -9.44 1.33 9.35
CA PRO A 171 -8.71 2.43 10.00
C PRO A 171 -7.21 2.41 9.68
N GLN A 172 -6.57 1.23 9.73
CA GLN A 172 -5.14 1.06 9.45
C GLN A 172 -4.83 1.38 7.99
N LEU A 173 -5.67 0.90 7.07
CA LEU A 173 -5.58 1.27 5.66
C LEU A 173 -5.64 2.79 5.46
N GLY A 174 -6.58 3.48 6.12
CA GLY A 174 -6.71 4.93 6.06
C GLY A 174 -5.47 5.65 6.57
N ILE A 175 -4.87 5.19 7.67
CA ILE A 175 -3.63 5.74 8.22
C ILE A 175 -2.47 5.58 7.23
N VAL A 176 -2.32 4.41 6.60
CA VAL A 176 -1.26 4.16 5.62
C VAL A 176 -1.42 5.06 4.40
N ILE A 177 -2.62 5.15 3.81
CA ILE A 177 -2.86 6.05 2.65
C ILE A 177 -2.60 7.51 3.03
N ARG A 178 -3.06 7.95 4.22
CA ARG A 178 -2.78 9.28 4.75
C ARG A 178 -1.28 9.56 4.81
N ARG A 179 -0.48 8.64 5.36
CA ARG A 179 0.98 8.81 5.45
C ARG A 179 1.65 8.79 4.08
N LEU A 180 1.16 7.98 3.14
CA LEU A 180 1.66 8.00 1.76
C LEU A 180 1.44 9.35 1.08
N ILE A 181 0.29 10.00 1.27
CA ILE A 181 0.02 11.36 0.78
C ILE A 181 0.95 12.37 1.45
N LEU A 182 1.09 12.32 2.78
CA LEU A 182 1.96 13.24 3.52
C LEU A 182 3.45 13.09 3.20
N SER A 183 3.87 11.94 2.67
CA SER A 183 5.25 11.70 2.22
C SER A 183 5.58 12.44 0.91
N LEU A 184 4.56 12.88 0.15
CA LEU A 184 4.73 13.64 -1.10
C LEU A 184 5.01 15.13 -0.88
N ARG A 185 5.03 15.61 0.36
CA ARG A 185 5.23 17.01 0.70
C ARG A 185 6.67 17.44 0.45
N HIS A 186 6.84 18.64 -0.08
CA HIS A 186 8.14 19.28 -0.29
C HIS A 186 8.37 20.35 0.77
N VAL A 187 9.59 20.42 1.31
CA VAL A 187 9.97 21.48 2.25
C VAL A 187 10.09 22.80 1.46
N ARG A 188 9.52 23.89 1.98
CA ARG A 188 9.66 25.19 1.31
C ARG A 188 11.12 25.65 1.29
N PRO A 189 11.58 26.29 0.20
CA PRO A 189 12.90 26.90 0.18
C PRO A 189 12.96 28.06 1.20
N HIS A 190 14.17 28.38 1.66
CA HIS A 190 14.48 29.49 2.57
C HIS A 190 13.87 29.42 3.99
N LEU A 191 13.47 28.23 4.46
CA LEU A 191 13.09 28.06 5.85
C LEU A 191 14.31 28.08 6.78
N GLY A 192 14.12 28.64 7.98
CA GLY A 192 15.12 28.54 9.04
C GLY A 192 15.31 27.10 9.50
N ALA A 193 16.49 26.77 10.04
CA ALA A 193 16.86 25.39 10.40
C ALA A 193 15.81 24.70 11.30
N LYS A 194 15.23 25.41 12.26
CA LYS A 194 14.19 24.88 13.16
C LYS A 194 12.90 24.52 12.40
N GLN A 195 12.43 25.40 11.52
CA GLN A 195 11.21 25.19 10.74
C GLN A 195 11.40 24.06 9.73
N ARG A 196 12.55 24.04 9.04
CA ARG A 196 12.93 22.95 8.16
C ARG A 196 12.90 21.62 8.92
N ARG A 197 13.53 21.57 10.10
CA ARG A 197 13.54 20.39 10.96
C ARG A 197 12.14 19.90 11.34
N MET A 198 11.22 20.81 11.67
CA MET A 198 9.83 20.43 11.99
C MET A 198 9.14 19.66 10.84
N VAL A 199 9.40 20.05 9.59
CA VAL A 199 8.86 19.35 8.42
C VAL A 199 9.61 18.04 8.18
N THR A 200 10.95 18.06 8.19
CA THR A 200 11.76 16.86 7.93
C THR A 200 11.49 15.78 8.96
N ASP A 201 11.39 16.12 10.25
CA ASP A 201 11.11 15.15 11.33
C ASP A 201 9.74 14.45 11.16
N SER A 202 8.84 15.01 10.36
CA SER A 202 7.55 14.40 10.02
C SER A 202 7.57 13.52 8.77
N LEU A 203 8.66 13.52 8.00
CA LEU A 203 8.85 12.69 6.81
C LEU A 203 9.44 11.33 7.20
N PRO A 204 9.16 10.27 6.42
CA PRO A 204 9.79 8.98 6.63
C PRO A 204 11.32 9.01 6.47
N LYS A 205 12.02 8.13 7.19
CA LYS A 205 13.49 8.02 7.13
C LYS A 205 14.03 7.83 5.70
N TRP A 206 13.32 7.11 4.85
CA TRP A 206 13.73 6.86 3.46
C TRP A 206 13.44 8.01 2.48
N VAL A 207 12.88 9.11 2.95
CA VAL A 207 12.69 10.34 2.16
C VAL A 207 13.76 11.34 2.56
N ASN A 208 14.64 11.67 1.62
CA ASN A 208 15.54 12.80 1.74
C ASN A 208 14.77 14.09 1.35
N PRO A 209 14.68 15.10 2.22
CA PRO A 209 13.98 16.35 1.91
C PRO A 209 14.57 17.17 0.76
N ASP A 210 15.85 16.95 0.41
CA ASP A 210 16.51 17.60 -0.73
C ASP A 210 16.28 16.86 -2.06
N GLU A 211 15.80 15.61 -2.01
CA GLU A 211 15.45 14.79 -3.17
C GLU A 211 14.02 14.24 -2.99
N PRO A 212 12.99 15.10 -2.90
CA PRO A 212 11.65 14.65 -2.58
C PRO A 212 11.03 13.78 -3.68
N LEU A 213 9.94 13.08 -3.36
CA LEU A 213 9.21 12.24 -4.32
C LEU A 213 8.64 13.05 -5.50
N SER A 214 8.42 12.38 -6.62
CA SER A 214 8.00 12.95 -7.88
C SER A 214 6.51 12.72 -8.17
N ALA A 215 6.06 13.19 -9.34
CA ALA A 215 4.71 12.97 -9.84
C ALA A 215 4.37 11.47 -10.03
N GLU A 216 5.34 10.61 -10.36
CA GLU A 216 5.08 9.18 -10.58
C GLU A 216 4.65 8.45 -9.31
N GLU A 217 5.24 8.78 -8.16
CA GLU A 217 4.81 8.24 -6.87
C GLU A 217 3.38 8.69 -6.53
N SER A 218 3.07 9.95 -6.80
CA SER A 218 1.74 10.50 -6.54
C SER A 218 0.66 9.82 -7.39
N LYS A 219 0.96 9.51 -8.66
CA LYS A 219 0.13 8.72 -9.56
C LYS A 219 -0.10 7.30 -9.06
N ALA A 220 0.93 6.68 -8.47
CA ALA A 220 0.80 5.34 -7.88
C ALA A 220 -0.20 5.32 -6.72
N VAL A 221 -0.20 6.34 -5.85
CA VAL A 221 -1.20 6.46 -4.78
C VAL A 221 -2.56 6.82 -5.30
N ALA A 222 -2.67 7.68 -6.33
CA ALA A 222 -3.95 7.94 -6.96
C ALA A 222 -4.60 6.65 -7.48
N ARG A 223 -3.82 5.81 -8.18
CA ARG A 223 -4.26 4.48 -8.64
C ARG A 223 -4.66 3.56 -7.47
N LEU A 224 -3.87 3.52 -6.40
CA LEU A 224 -4.20 2.77 -5.19
C LEU A 224 -5.57 3.19 -4.62
N VAL A 225 -5.81 4.49 -4.49
CA VAL A 225 -7.07 5.03 -3.95
C VAL A 225 -8.25 4.72 -4.88
N THR A 226 -8.09 4.87 -6.19
CA THR A 226 -9.14 4.50 -7.16
C THR A 226 -9.46 2.99 -7.13
N THR A 227 -8.50 2.15 -6.74
CA THR A 227 -8.72 0.69 -6.60
C THR A 227 -9.75 0.38 -5.51
N LEU A 228 -9.95 1.26 -4.52
CA LEU A 228 -10.99 1.07 -3.47
C LEU A 228 -12.42 1.05 -4.03
N VAL A 229 -12.64 1.73 -5.16
CA VAL A 229 -13.95 1.80 -5.84
C VAL A 229 -14.16 0.61 -6.78
N THR A 230 -13.08 -0.06 -7.17
CA THR A 230 -13.14 -1.22 -8.07
C THR A 230 -13.81 -2.39 -7.35
N LYS A 231 -14.80 -3.01 -8.01
CA LYS A 231 -15.43 -4.22 -7.51
C LYS A 231 -14.49 -5.40 -7.72
N THR A 232 -14.18 -6.11 -6.66
CA THR A 232 -13.34 -7.31 -6.70
C THR A 232 -14.17 -8.55 -6.32
N ILE A 233 -13.75 -9.72 -6.77
CA ILE A 233 -14.30 -11.00 -6.31
C ILE A 233 -13.20 -11.65 -5.50
N VAL A 234 -13.45 -11.86 -4.20
CA VAL A 234 -12.51 -12.60 -3.38
C VAL A 234 -12.68 -14.07 -3.73
N ARG A 235 -11.62 -14.72 -4.20
CA ARG A 235 -11.66 -16.16 -4.49
C ARG A 235 -11.58 -16.92 -3.17
N THR A 236 -12.69 -17.06 -2.45
CA THR A 236 -12.81 -18.04 -1.37
C THR A 236 -13.62 -19.24 -1.87
N HIS A 237 -13.50 -20.39 -1.20
CA HIS A 237 -14.12 -21.67 -1.58
C HIS A 237 -15.67 -21.70 -1.53
N SER A 238 -16.35 -20.55 -1.52
CA SER A 238 -17.82 -20.46 -1.53
C SER A 238 -18.33 -20.07 -2.92
N ASP A 239 -19.20 -20.89 -3.51
CA ASP A 239 -19.62 -20.83 -4.93
C ASP A 239 -20.46 -19.61 -5.37
N THR A 240 -20.74 -18.62 -4.51
CA THR A 240 -21.61 -17.47 -4.85
C THR A 240 -21.11 -16.13 -4.31
N GLN A 241 -19.86 -15.79 -4.59
CA GLN A 241 -19.30 -14.49 -4.18
C GLN A 241 -19.73 -13.34 -5.11
N LYS A 242 -20.48 -12.38 -4.56
CA LYS A 242 -20.80 -11.12 -5.24
C LYS A 242 -19.56 -10.24 -5.34
N ALA A 243 -19.36 -9.62 -6.50
CA ALA A 243 -18.33 -8.60 -6.67
C ALA A 243 -18.69 -7.34 -5.86
N GLU A 244 -17.82 -6.93 -4.93
CA GLU A 244 -18.01 -5.76 -4.08
C GLU A 244 -16.75 -4.90 -4.04
N SER A 245 -16.91 -3.61 -3.76
CA SER A 245 -15.81 -2.67 -3.59
C SER A 245 -15.63 -2.29 -2.12
N LEU A 246 -14.48 -1.73 -1.76
CA LEU A 246 -14.25 -1.17 -0.42
C LEU A 246 -14.83 0.24 -0.25
N ALA A 247 -15.36 0.85 -1.31
CA ALA A 247 -15.87 2.22 -1.30
C ALA A 247 -16.85 2.51 -0.16
N ARG A 248 -17.90 1.68 -0.04
CA ARG A 248 -18.92 1.85 0.98
C ARG A 248 -18.37 1.71 2.42
N PRO A 249 -17.68 0.61 2.78
CA PRO A 249 -17.17 0.49 4.15
C PRO A 249 -16.03 1.47 4.46
N PHE A 250 -15.27 1.93 3.45
CA PHE A 250 -14.21 2.92 3.62
C PHE A 250 -14.71 4.38 3.68
N SER A 251 -15.97 4.66 3.33
CA SER A 251 -16.55 6.02 3.30
C SER A 251 -16.30 6.86 4.56
N LYS A 252 -16.41 6.24 5.75
CA LYS A 252 -16.16 6.90 7.04
C LYS A 252 -14.68 7.24 7.29
N HIS A 253 -13.77 6.57 6.59
CA HIS A 253 -12.34 6.78 6.69
C HIS A 253 -11.78 7.71 5.62
N ALA A 254 -12.50 7.88 4.51
CA ALA A 254 -12.10 8.75 3.40
C ALA A 254 -11.84 10.20 3.83
N ALA A 255 -12.64 10.73 4.77
CA ALA A 255 -12.46 12.08 5.31
C ALA A 255 -11.07 12.30 5.94
N TYR A 256 -10.53 11.32 6.67
CA TYR A 256 -9.19 11.42 7.27
C TYR A 256 -8.06 11.38 6.24
N VAL A 257 -8.28 10.72 5.10
CA VAL A 257 -7.33 10.70 3.99
C VAL A 257 -7.36 12.04 3.25
N LEU A 258 -8.55 12.59 2.99
CA LEU A 258 -8.71 13.91 2.39
C LEU A 258 -8.15 15.03 3.29
N SER A 259 -8.36 14.93 4.60
CA SER A 259 -7.81 15.92 5.54
C SER A 259 -6.29 15.96 5.45
N ALA A 260 -5.61 14.82 5.24
CA ALA A 260 -4.16 14.80 5.07
C ALA A 260 -3.67 15.58 3.84
N TYR A 261 -4.41 15.51 2.73
CA TYR A 261 -4.12 16.32 1.54
C TYR A 261 -4.37 17.82 1.83
N ILE A 262 -5.46 18.14 2.52
CA ILE A 262 -5.79 19.52 2.89
C ILE A 262 -4.76 20.11 3.85
N ASP A 263 -4.34 19.35 4.86
CA ASP A 263 -3.29 19.70 5.82
C ASP A 263 -1.99 19.99 5.07
N ALA A 264 -1.62 19.14 4.11
CA ALA A 264 -0.42 19.31 3.28
C ALA A 264 -0.44 20.57 2.41
N LEU A 265 -1.62 21.05 2.01
CA LEU A 265 -1.77 22.30 1.25
C LEU A 265 -1.85 23.55 2.14
N SER A 266 -2.32 23.39 3.37
CA SER A 266 -2.54 24.49 4.32
C SER A 266 -1.32 24.74 5.20
N ASP A 267 -0.39 23.79 5.29
CA ASP A 267 0.84 23.92 6.06
C ASP A 267 1.77 25.01 5.47
N PRO A 268 2.13 26.04 6.25
CA PRO A 268 2.98 27.13 5.77
C PRO A 268 4.44 26.71 5.58
N LEU A 269 4.89 25.59 6.12
CA LEU A 269 6.30 25.14 6.07
C LEU A 269 6.56 24.15 4.93
N CYS A 270 5.52 23.57 4.34
CA CYS A 270 5.66 22.69 3.20
C CYS A 270 4.73 23.11 2.07
N PHE A 271 4.82 22.41 0.95
CA PHE A 271 3.90 22.55 -0.17
C PHE A 271 3.82 21.23 -0.93
N LEU A 272 2.72 21.04 -1.66
CA LEU A 272 2.60 20.01 -2.69
C LEU A 272 2.78 20.64 -4.07
N PRO A 273 3.82 20.24 -4.83
CA PRO A 273 4.02 20.64 -6.22
C PRO A 273 2.78 20.44 -7.10
N VAL A 274 2.63 21.28 -8.13
CA VAL A 274 1.44 21.30 -8.99
C VAL A 274 1.25 20.00 -9.76
N ASP A 275 2.33 19.42 -10.27
CA ASP A 275 2.40 18.14 -10.95
C ASP A 275 1.94 16.97 -10.05
N ILE A 276 2.41 16.93 -8.81
CA ILE A 276 1.95 15.96 -7.80
C ILE A 276 0.45 16.10 -7.53
N ARG A 277 -0.06 17.33 -7.41
CA ARG A 277 -1.50 17.57 -7.20
C ARG A 277 -2.35 17.08 -8.37
N LYS A 278 -1.89 17.31 -9.60
CA LYS A 278 -2.58 16.85 -10.82
C LYS A 278 -2.66 15.33 -10.89
N GLU A 279 -1.56 14.63 -10.62
CA GLU A 279 -1.54 13.16 -10.65
C GLU A 279 -2.33 12.53 -9.49
N LEU A 280 -2.44 13.22 -8.33
CA LEU A 280 -3.30 12.78 -7.21
C LEU A 280 -4.80 12.93 -7.47
N GLU A 281 -5.18 13.83 -8.38
CA GLU A 281 -6.55 14.26 -8.60
C GLU A 281 -7.56 13.11 -8.78
N PRO A 282 -7.30 12.06 -9.61
CA PRO A 282 -8.23 10.94 -9.76
C PRO A 282 -8.50 10.19 -8.45
N GLY A 283 -7.47 10.06 -7.59
CA GLY A 283 -7.61 9.45 -6.27
C GLY A 283 -8.41 10.31 -5.31
N LEU A 284 -8.18 11.63 -5.33
CA LEU A 284 -8.93 12.58 -4.49
C LEU A 284 -10.42 12.60 -4.85
N PHE A 285 -10.77 12.50 -6.13
CA PHE A 285 -12.17 12.44 -6.56
C PHE A 285 -12.83 11.12 -6.20
N ALA A 286 -12.11 10.00 -6.25
CA ALA A 286 -12.62 8.75 -5.70
C ALA A 286 -12.93 8.87 -4.19
N LEU A 287 -12.12 9.60 -3.42
CA LEU A 287 -12.41 9.88 -2.00
C LEU A 287 -13.62 10.78 -1.82
N CYS A 288 -13.79 11.82 -2.64
CA CYS A 288 -14.97 12.67 -2.60
C CYS A 288 -16.26 11.87 -2.87
N ASP A 289 -16.25 11.00 -3.88
CA ASP A 289 -17.39 10.13 -4.20
C ASP A 289 -17.70 9.13 -3.06
N MET A 290 -16.68 8.47 -2.51
CA MET A 290 -16.84 7.57 -1.35
C MET A 290 -17.40 8.27 -0.12
N MET A 291 -16.95 9.49 0.15
CA MET A 291 -17.30 10.25 1.34
C MET A 291 -18.76 10.77 1.27
N GLY A 292 -19.17 11.30 0.12
CA GLY A 292 -20.49 11.91 -0.06
C GLY A 292 -20.68 13.26 0.66
N GLU A 293 -21.81 13.92 0.39
CA GLU A 293 -22.09 15.30 0.86
C GLU A 293 -22.22 15.40 2.38
N HIS A 294 -22.87 14.43 3.03
CA HIS A 294 -23.05 14.45 4.49
C HIS A 294 -21.71 14.46 5.24
N ASN A 295 -20.77 13.59 4.86
CA ASN A 295 -19.46 13.54 5.50
C ASN A 295 -18.59 14.73 5.12
N ARG A 296 -18.75 15.29 3.91
CA ARG A 296 -18.15 16.59 3.54
C ARG A 296 -18.59 17.66 4.54
N ASP A 297 -19.89 17.78 4.80
CA ASP A 297 -20.43 18.81 5.69
C ASP A 297 -19.97 18.65 7.13
N ALA A 298 -19.92 17.40 7.62
CA ALA A 298 -19.34 17.09 8.92
C ALA A 298 -17.87 17.53 9.00
N MET A 299 -17.07 17.22 7.97
CA MET A 299 -15.66 17.62 7.90
C MET A 299 -15.50 19.16 7.83
N MET A 300 -16.34 19.84 7.06
CA MET A 300 -16.38 21.30 6.98
C MET A 300 -16.79 21.95 8.30
N ALA A 301 -17.68 21.34 9.07
CA ALA A 301 -18.12 21.89 10.36
C ALA A 301 -17.10 21.67 11.49
N GLY A 302 -16.45 20.50 11.53
CA GLY A 302 -15.68 20.07 12.70
C GLY A 302 -14.16 19.96 12.55
N THR A 303 -13.65 19.59 11.37
CA THR A 303 -12.23 19.17 11.23
C THR A 303 -11.35 20.25 10.63
N LEU A 304 -11.90 21.08 9.73
CA LEU A 304 -11.13 22.01 8.93
C LEU A 304 -11.13 23.43 9.50
N ASP A 305 -9.96 24.06 9.50
CA ASP A 305 -9.78 25.48 9.75
C ASP A 305 -10.26 26.33 8.56
N ALA A 306 -10.12 27.66 8.65
CA ALA A 306 -10.59 28.56 7.59
C ALA A 306 -9.88 28.29 6.24
N GLY A 307 -8.57 28.02 6.26
CA GLY A 307 -7.80 27.69 5.06
C GLY A 307 -8.22 26.35 4.46
N GLY A 308 -8.32 25.31 5.29
CA GLY A 308 -8.74 23.98 4.86
C GLY A 308 -10.15 23.96 4.28
N LYS A 309 -11.08 24.77 4.83
CA LYS A 309 -12.43 24.97 4.26
C LYS A 309 -12.39 25.52 2.84
N VAL A 310 -11.47 26.43 2.52
CA VAL A 310 -11.31 26.97 1.16
C VAL A 310 -10.79 25.90 0.22
N VAL A 311 -9.75 25.16 0.63
CA VAL A 311 -9.17 24.05 -0.15
C VAL A 311 -10.24 22.99 -0.43
N MET A 312 -10.99 22.58 0.59
CA MET A 312 -12.03 21.56 0.46
C MET A 312 -13.16 21.99 -0.47
N LYS A 313 -13.63 23.24 -0.37
CA LYS A 313 -14.64 23.79 -1.30
C LYS A 313 -14.13 23.78 -2.74
N SER A 314 -12.86 24.17 -2.95
CA SER A 314 -12.25 24.17 -4.29
C SER A 314 -12.16 22.75 -4.85
N LEU A 315 -11.69 21.78 -4.06
CA LEU A 315 -11.58 20.37 -4.46
C LEU A 315 -12.96 19.79 -4.80
N TRP A 316 -13.96 20.05 -3.94
CA TRP A 316 -15.32 19.56 -4.12
C TRP A 316 -15.98 20.12 -5.38
N ARG A 317 -15.76 21.41 -5.67
CA ARG A 317 -16.27 22.05 -6.90
C ARG A 317 -15.69 21.41 -8.15
N GLU A 318 -14.40 21.11 -8.19
CA GLU A 318 -13.79 20.45 -9.36
C GLU A 318 -14.26 19.00 -9.49
N TYR A 319 -14.41 18.28 -8.38
CA TYR A 319 -15.02 16.95 -8.35
C TYR A 319 -16.43 16.96 -8.97
N GLU A 320 -17.31 17.87 -8.53
CA GLU A 320 -18.68 17.97 -9.06
C GLU A 320 -18.69 18.24 -10.56
N LYS A 321 -17.83 19.17 -11.01
CA LYS A 321 -17.68 19.49 -12.44
C LYS A 321 -17.31 18.25 -13.25
N GLN A 322 -16.35 17.43 -12.81
CA GLN A 322 -15.99 16.18 -13.50
C GLN A 322 -17.11 15.14 -13.45
N ARG A 323 -17.80 15.02 -12.32
CA ARG A 323 -18.95 14.11 -12.17
C ARG A 323 -20.04 14.39 -13.20
N TYR A 324 -20.35 15.66 -13.47
CA TYR A 324 -21.35 16.03 -14.48
C TYR A 324 -20.92 15.71 -15.91
N VAL A 325 -19.63 15.88 -16.25
CA VAL A 325 -19.10 15.52 -17.57
C VAL A 325 -19.28 14.01 -17.83
N HIS A 326 -18.90 13.17 -16.88
CA HIS A 326 -19.09 11.71 -17.00
C HIS A 326 -20.56 11.30 -17.04
N ALA A 327 -21.44 12.00 -16.31
CA ALA A 327 -22.87 11.74 -16.34
C ALA A 327 -23.50 12.05 -17.71
N ASN A 328 -23.05 13.10 -18.38
CA ASN A 328 -23.55 13.48 -19.72
C ASN A 328 -23.07 12.50 -20.79
N ILE A 329 -21.78 12.13 -20.80
CA ILE A 329 -21.23 11.14 -21.75
C ILE A 329 -21.99 9.80 -21.65
N ASN A 330 -22.31 9.35 -20.44
CA ASN A 330 -23.05 8.11 -20.24
C ASN A 330 -24.52 8.18 -20.66
N LYS A 331 -25.13 9.38 -20.68
CA LYS A 331 -26.49 9.57 -21.19
C LYS A 331 -26.52 9.50 -22.72
N ASP A 332 -25.55 10.14 -23.37
CA ASP A 332 -25.45 10.16 -24.83
C ASP A 332 -25.20 8.74 -25.38
N ALA A 333 -24.28 7.97 -24.76
CA ALA A 333 -24.03 6.57 -25.14
C ALA A 333 -25.25 5.64 -24.97
N ARG A 334 -26.18 5.97 -24.05
CA ARG A 334 -27.43 5.21 -23.87
C ARG A 334 -28.53 5.60 -24.86
N LEU A 335 -28.45 6.78 -25.46
CA LEU A 335 -29.39 7.22 -26.50
C LEU A 335 -29.03 6.57 -27.85
N ASP A 336 -27.74 6.46 -28.17
CA ASP A 336 -27.28 5.81 -29.41
C ASP A 336 -27.64 4.30 -29.46
N THR A 337 -27.53 3.60 -28.33
CA THR A 337 -27.91 2.17 -28.24
C THR A 337 -29.41 1.89 -28.32
N ARG A 338 -30.27 2.93 -28.28
CA ARG A 338 -31.72 2.79 -28.45
C ARG A 338 -32.21 3.06 -29.86
N CYS A 339 -31.38 3.61 -30.75
CA CYS A 339 -31.75 3.87 -32.15
C CYS A 339 -31.40 2.71 -33.12
N GLU A 340 -30.73 1.66 -32.63
CA GLU A 340 -30.34 0.48 -33.41
C GLU A 340 -31.21 -0.77 -33.13
N ALA A 341 -32.35 -0.60 -32.46
CA ALA A 341 -33.34 -1.66 -32.19
C ALA A 341 -34.71 -1.31 -32.81
#